data_AF-A0A7K1GGJ2-F1
#
_entry.id   AF-A0A7K1GGJ2-F1
#
_cell.length_a   1.000
_cell.length_b   1.000
_cell.length_c   1.000
_cell.angle_alpha   90.00
_cell.angle_beta   90.00
_cell.angle_gamma   90.00
#
_symmetry.space_group_name_H-M   'P 1'
#
loop_
_entity.id
_entity.type
_entity.pdbx_description
1 polymer ?
#
loop_
_entity_poly.entity_id
_entity_poly.type
_entity_poly.pdbx_seq_one_letter_code
_entity_poly.pdbx_strand_id
1 'polypeptide(L)'
;WAMIIGGLCLNIVEPIWRTAPASITAVQLIYLVFVILFGTMIAFWFYIKSLETLMPKEASLLGSIEPLAACLTTVFWLNMPFGLFQ
;
A
#
# COMPACT_ATOMS: atom_id res chain seq x y z
N TRP A 1 -14.51 -1.09 -0.50
CA TRP A 1 -15.28 -0.13 -1.32
C TRP A 1 -14.39 0.87 -2.06
N ALA A 2 -13.50 1.60 -1.39
CA ALA A 2 -12.63 2.61 -2.04
C ALA A 2 -11.80 2.08 -3.24
N MET A 3 -11.22 0.88 -3.14
CA MET A 3 -10.43 0.27 -4.23
C MET A 3 -11.24 0.03 -5.51
N ILE A 4 -12.50 -0.40 -5.40
CA ILE A 4 -13.38 -0.67 -6.57
C ILE A 4 -13.82 0.65 -7.20
N ILE A 5 -14.21 1.62 -6.38
CA ILE A 5 -14.63 2.95 -6.85
C ILE A 5 -13.46 3.68 -7.50
N GLY A 6 -12.28 3.66 -6.88
CA GLY A 6 -11.05 4.22 -7.45
C GLY A 6 -10.67 3.58 -8.77
N GLY A 7 -10.75 2.25 -8.87
CA GLY A 7 -10.52 1.53 -10.14
C GLY A 7 -11.49 1.93 -11.25
N LEU A 8 -12.78 2.06 -10.93
CA LEU A 8 -13.80 2.53 -11.88
C LEU A 8 -13.58 3.98 -12.32
N CYS A 9 -13.24 4.88 -11.39
CA CYS A 9 -12.92 6.28 -11.71
C CYS A 9 -11.68 6.39 -12.60
N LEU A 10 -10.62 5.63 -12.30
CA LEU A 10 -9.41 5.60 -13.12
C LEU A 10 -9.69 5.04 -14.52
N ASN A 11 -10.58 4.06 -14.64
CA ASN A 11 -11.00 3.50 -15.92
C ASN A 11 -11.71 4.53 -16.84
N ILE A 12 -12.42 5.51 -16.26
CA ILE A 12 -13.06 6.60 -17.01
C ILE A 12 -12.03 7.58 -17.58
N VAL A 13 -10.98 7.89 -16.82
CA VAL A 13 -9.94 8.84 -17.23
C VAL A 13 -8.96 8.19 -18.19
N GLU A 14 -8.45 7.01 -17.85
CA GLU A 14 -7.50 6.23 -18.64
C GLU A 14 -8.07 4.83 -18.90
N PRO A 15 -8.78 4.63 -20.02
CA PRO A 15 -9.44 3.36 -20.29
C PRO A 15 -8.41 2.25 -20.53
N ILE A 16 -8.50 1.19 -19.73
CA ILE A 16 -7.57 0.05 -19.77
C ILE A 16 -7.47 -0.60 -21.15
N TRP A 17 -8.53 -0.52 -21.97
CA TRP A 17 -8.57 -1.10 -23.32
C TRP A 17 -7.92 -0.20 -24.39
N ARG A 18 -7.65 1.08 -24.10
CA ARG A 18 -6.95 1.99 -25.00
C ARG A 18 -5.43 1.96 -24.80
N THR A 19 -4.99 1.70 -23.58
CA THR A 19 -3.57 1.66 -23.19
C THR A 19 -3.00 0.27 -23.05
N ALA A 20 -3.81 -0.79 -23.19
CA ALA A 20 -3.32 -2.15 -23.18
C ALA A 20 -2.30 -2.34 -24.34
N PRO A 21 -1.01 -2.57 -24.04
CA PRO A 21 -0.11 -3.06 -25.07
C PRO A 21 -0.67 -4.39 -25.57
N ALA A 22 -0.70 -4.59 -26.89
CA ALA A 22 -1.32 -5.75 -27.54
C ALA A 22 -0.73 -7.13 -27.14
N SER A 23 0.16 -7.18 -26.15
CA SER A 23 0.86 -8.37 -25.67
C SER A 23 1.07 -8.37 -24.15
N ILE A 24 0.01 -8.20 -23.36
CA ILE A 24 0.08 -8.63 -21.95
C ILE A 24 0.31 -10.14 -21.93
N THR A 25 1.50 -10.55 -21.54
CA THR A 25 1.86 -11.97 -21.43
C THR A 25 1.16 -12.57 -20.21
N ALA A 26 0.75 -13.85 -20.28
CA ALA A 26 0.09 -14.53 -19.17
C ALA A 26 0.86 -14.42 -17.83
N VAL A 27 2.20 -14.41 -17.89
CA VAL A 27 3.07 -14.20 -16.72
C VAL A 27 2.87 -12.83 -16.07
N GLN A 28 2.75 -11.76 -16.87
CA GLN A 28 2.51 -10.40 -16.35
C GLN A 28 1.14 -10.29 -15.69
N LEU A 29 0.13 -10.96 -16.25
CA LEU A 29 -1.20 -11.03 -15.64
C LEU A 29 -1.16 -11.73 -14.28
N ILE A 30 -0.41 -12.83 -14.15
CA ILE A 30 -0.22 -13.54 -12.88
C ILE A 30 0.45 -12.63 -11.85
N TYR A 31 1.52 -11.93 -12.21
CA TYR A 31 2.17 -10.98 -11.30
C TYR A 31 1.24 -9.84 -10.87
N LEU A 32 0.46 -9.29 -11.80
CA LEU A 32 -0.52 -8.24 -11.50
C LEU A 32 -1.55 -8.74 -10.48
N VAL A 33 -2.16 -9.90 -10.71
CA VAL A 33 -3.15 -10.50 -9.82
C VAL A 33 -2.52 -10.82 -8.45
N PHE A 34 -1.30 -11.35 -8.43
CA PHE A 34 -0.60 -11.66 -7.19
C PHE A 34 -0.37 -10.41 -6.34
N VAL A 35 0.13 -9.32 -6.93
CA VAL A 35 0.37 -8.06 -6.20
C VAL A 35 -0.94 -7.43 -5.71
N ILE A 36 -2.01 -7.47 -6.50
CA ILE A 36 -3.32 -6.95 -6.08
C ILE A 36 -3.88 -7.77 -4.90
N LEU A 37 -3.79 -9.10 -4.94
CA LEU A 37 -4.35 -9.92 -3.87
C LEU A 37 -3.49 -9.87 -2.61
N PHE A 38 -2.19 -10.18 -2.73
CA PHE A 38 -1.30 -10.33 -1.58
C PHE A 38 -0.70 -9.00 -1.11
N GLY A 39 -0.31 -8.15 -2.06
CA GLY A 39 0.38 -6.88 -1.75
C GLY A 39 -0.56 -5.77 -1.28
N THR A 40 -1.80 -5.73 -1.77
CA THR A 40 -2.73 -4.64 -1.44
C THR A 40 -3.98 -5.13 -0.69
N MET A 41 -4.74 -6.06 -1.26
CA MET A 41 -6.03 -6.46 -0.67
C MET A 41 -5.89 -7.14 0.70
N ILE A 42 -5.05 -8.17 0.81
CA ILE A 42 -4.84 -8.91 2.07
C ILE A 42 -4.15 -8.02 3.12
N ALA A 43 -3.12 -7.26 2.72
CA ALA A 43 -2.45 -6.32 3.62
C ALA A 43 -3.42 -5.29 4.21
N PHE A 44 -4.27 -4.70 3.35
CA PHE A 44 -5.29 -3.74 3.80
C PHE A 44 -6.39 -4.41 4.63
N TRP A 45 -6.77 -5.64 4.31
CA TRP A 45 -7.72 -6.40 5.12
C TRP A 45 -7.18 -6.63 6.53
N PHE A 46 -5.93 -7.07 6.67
CA PHE A 46 -5.30 -7.24 7.99
C PHE A 46 -5.20 -5.92 8.75
N TYR A 47 -4.92 -4.81 8.07
CA TYR A 47 -4.97 -3.49 8.67
C TYR A 47 -6.35 -3.19 9.27
N ILE A 48 -7.44 -3.34 8.50
CA ILE A 48 -8.80 -3.10 9.02
C ILE A 48 -9.15 -4.08 10.15
N LYS A 49 -8.78 -5.36 10.04
CA LYS A 49 -9.01 -6.35 11.11
C LYS A 49 -8.22 -6.05 12.38
N SER A 50 -7.01 -5.52 12.26
CA SER A 50 -6.24 -5.03 13.39
C SER A 50 -6.94 -3.85 14.06
N LEU A 51 -7.59 -2.95 13.31
CA LEU A 51 -8.32 -1.82 13.89
C LEU A 51 -9.60 -2.23 14.63
N GLU A 52 -10.25 -3.31 14.20
CA GLU A 52 -11.48 -3.82 14.85
C GLU A 52 -11.22 -4.39 16.25
N THR A 53 -9.97 -4.81 16.52
CA THR A 53 -9.56 -5.42 17.80
C THR A 53 -8.83 -4.45 18.73
N LEU A 54 -8.46 -3.26 18.27
CA LEU A 54 -7.67 -2.28 19.03
C LEU A 54 -8.54 -1.14 19.56
N MET A 55 -8.34 -0.76 20.82
CA MET A 55 -8.91 0.48 21.35
C MET A 55 -8.29 1.69 20.62
N PRO A 56 -9.01 2.82 20.43
CA PRO A 56 -8.50 4.01 19.72
C PRO A 56 -7.12 4.51 20.19
N LYS A 57 -6.78 4.28 21.47
CA LYS A 57 -5.45 4.61 22.03
C LYS A 57 -4.31 3.79 21.41
N GLU A 58 -4.56 2.52 21.08
CA GLU A 58 -3.56 1.60 20.55
C GLU A 58 -3.39 1.80 19.04
N ALA A 59 -4.49 2.13 18.34
CA ALA A 59 -4.43 2.54 16.94
C ALA A 59 -3.58 3.82 16.75
N SER A 60 -3.67 4.81 17.66
CA SER A 60 -2.82 6.01 17.64
C SER A 60 -1.34 5.68 17.91
N LEU A 61 -1.08 4.75 18.84
CA LEU A 61 0.28 4.23 19.08
C LEU A 61 0.84 3.52 17.85
N LEU A 62 0.05 2.68 17.18
CA LEU A 62 0.46 2.04 15.92
C LEU A 62 0.64 3.06 14.79
N GLY A 63 -0.19 4.10 14.70
CA GLY A 63 0.02 5.19 13.74
C GLY A 63 1.34 5.94 13.99
N SER A 64 1.77 6.03 15.24
CA SER A 64 3.08 6.60 15.61
C SER A 64 4.26 5.68 15.28
N ILE A 65 4.02 4.40 14.99
CA ILE A 65 5.06 3.48 14.51
C ILE A 65 5.47 3.80 13.08
N GLU A 66 4.59 4.37 12.26
CA GLU A 66 4.90 4.70 10.86
C GLU A 66 6.05 5.71 10.72
N PRO A 67 6.04 6.88 11.40
CA PRO A 67 7.20 7.78 11.40
C PRO A 67 8.41 7.17 12.11
N LEU A 68 8.21 6.35 13.16
CA LEU A 68 9.31 5.69 13.86
C LEU A 68 10.04 4.67 12.98
N ALA A 69 9.29 3.82 12.27
CA ALA A 69 9.82 2.84 11.35
C ALA A 69 10.56 3.54 10.22
N ALA A 70 10.00 4.62 9.64
CA ALA A 70 10.66 5.42 8.61
C ALA A 70 11.99 6.02 9.11
N CYS A 71 12.04 6.53 10.34
CA CYS A 71 13.29 6.98 10.96
C CYS A 71 14.31 5.83 11.10
N LEU A 72 13.87 4.67 11.58
CA LEU A 72 14.74 3.50 11.75
C LEU A 72 15.31 3.00 10.41
N THR A 73 14.49 2.84 9.37
CA THR A 73 14.99 2.45 8.04
C THR A 73 15.93 3.50 7.48
N THR A 74 15.63 4.79 7.64
CA THR A 74 16.49 5.87 7.15
C THR A 74 17.88 5.83 7.78
N VAL A 75 17.98 5.52 9.07
CA VAL A 75 19.27 5.52 9.76
C VAL A 75 20.02 4.20 9.62
N PHE A 76 19.35 3.07 9.76
CA PHE A 76 20.00 1.76 9.64
C PHE A 76 20.29 1.36 8.20
N TRP A 77 19.40 1.71 7.25
CA TRP A 77 19.53 1.29 5.85
C TRP A 77 20.21 2.36 5.00
N LEU A 78 19.76 3.61 5.08
CA LEU A 78 20.27 4.70 4.25
C LEU A 78 21.49 5.43 4.87
N ASN A 79 21.91 5.07 6.08
CA ASN A 79 23.04 5.68 6.81
C ASN A 79 22.96 7.21 6.86
N MET A 80 21.76 7.79 6.84
CA MET A 80 21.62 9.24 6.96
C MET A 80 21.86 9.68 8.41
N PRO A 81 22.63 10.76 8.64
CA PRO A 81 22.86 11.28 9.98
C PRO A 81 21.54 11.80 10.56
N PHE A 82 21.23 11.41 11.80
CA PHE A 82 20.15 12.02 12.57
C PHE A 82 20.48 13.52 12.77
N GLY A 83 19.75 14.39 12.07
CA GLY A 83 19.77 15.84 12.32
C GLY A 83 19.11 16.18 13.65
N LEU A 84 19.48 17.32 14.26
CA LEU A 84 19.02 17.75 15.59
C LEU A 84 17.51 18.05 15.70
N PHE A 85 16.77 18.14 14.60
CA PHE A 85 15.33 18.42 14.58
C PHE A 85 14.63 17.62 13.48
N GLN A 86 13.52 16.96 13.84
CA GLN A 86 12.56 16.34 12.93
C GLN A 86 11.14 16.51 13.48
#